data_AF-A0A970HM87-F1
#
_entry.id   AF-A0A970HM87-F1
#
_cell.length_a   1.000
_cell.length_b   1.000
_cell.length_c   1.000
_cell.angle_alpha   90.00
_cell.angle_beta   90.00
_cell.angle_gamma   90.00
#
_symmetry.space_group_name_H-M   'P 1'
#
loop_
_entity.id
_entity.type
_entity.pdbx_description
1 polymer ?
#
loop_
_entity_poly.entity_id
_entity_poly.type
_entity_poly.pdbx_seq_one_letter_code
_entity_poly.pdbx_strand_id
1 'polypeptide(L)'
;MRDLCSGKAVNLYCPLTGAPLALGTESSLDPIIDEALLILDDLALRGGILCQCGHGEMDVEPYPDRLELVCKSCGGRLTIPTADEKDLADLARVERIMVDQQRLFPKE
;
A
#
# COMPACT_ATOMS: atom_id res chain seq x y z
N MET A 1 7.91 -11.58 26.56
CA MET A 1 8.66 -11.26 25.33
C MET A 1 8.18 -12.24 24.26
N ARG A 2 7.11 -11.85 23.56
CA ARG A 2 6.55 -12.59 22.42
C ARG A 2 6.09 -11.54 21.43
N ASP A 3 6.80 -11.55 20.31
CA ASP A 3 6.72 -10.70 19.15
C ASP A 3 5.41 -10.85 18.34
N LEU A 4 5.26 -9.97 17.34
CA LEU A 4 4.56 -10.19 16.05
C LEU A 4 3.08 -9.79 15.88
N CYS A 5 2.61 -8.72 16.52
CA CYS A 5 1.46 -7.96 15.98
C CYS A 5 1.76 -6.45 15.96
N SER A 6 2.86 -6.05 15.31
CA SER A 6 3.03 -4.66 14.85
C SER A 6 2.86 -4.62 13.34
N GLY A 7 1.75 -5.19 12.84
CA GLY A 7 1.19 -4.81 11.55
C GLY A 7 0.68 -3.37 11.69
N LYS A 8 1.62 -2.42 11.73
CA LYS A 8 1.32 -1.02 11.94
C LYS A 8 0.77 -0.45 10.64
N ALA A 9 -0.52 -0.11 10.72
CA ALA A 9 -1.29 0.75 9.84
C ALA A 9 -0.52 1.27 8.64
N VAL A 10 -0.83 0.68 7.48
CA VAL A 10 -0.58 1.34 6.22
C VAL A 10 -1.37 2.64 6.26
N ASN A 11 -0.68 3.77 6.15
CA ASN A 11 -1.29 5.09 6.27
C ASN A 11 -2.02 5.37 4.95
N LEU A 12 -3.28 4.91 4.85
CA LEU A 12 -4.18 5.12 3.70
C LEU A 12 -4.75 6.54 3.62
N TYR A 13 -4.11 7.50 4.29
CA TYR A 13 -4.65 8.83 4.46
C TYR A 13 -4.05 9.77 3.41
N CYS A 14 -4.89 10.63 2.86
CA CYS A 14 -4.46 11.66 1.91
C CYS A 14 -3.50 12.66 2.61
N PRO A 15 -2.27 12.91 2.12
CA PRO A 15 -1.30 13.79 2.80
C PRO A 15 -1.71 15.27 2.83
N LEU A 16 -2.73 15.66 2.09
CA LEU A 16 -3.29 17.02 2.07
C LEU A 16 -4.43 17.23 3.08
N THR A 17 -5.12 16.16 3.50
CA THR A 17 -6.30 16.22 4.40
C THR A 17 -6.23 15.30 5.62
N GLY A 18 -5.34 14.30 5.64
CA GLY A 18 -5.12 13.38 6.76
C GLY A 18 -6.36 12.56 7.16
N ALA A 19 -7.30 12.31 6.25
CA ALA A 19 -8.55 11.59 6.51
C ALA A 19 -8.51 10.13 6.00
N PRO A 20 -9.08 9.16 6.73
CA PRO A 20 -9.21 7.78 6.27
C PRO A 20 -10.34 7.68 5.25
N LEU A 21 -10.14 6.92 4.17
CA LEU A 21 -11.08 6.83 3.03
C LEU A 21 -12.41 6.10 3.33
N ALA A 22 -12.75 5.83 4.58
CA ALA A 22 -14.02 5.20 4.96
C ALA A 22 -15.17 6.20 5.22
N LEU A 23 -15.09 7.44 4.73
CA LEU A 23 -16.19 8.40 4.80
C LEU A 23 -16.63 8.74 3.38
N GLY A 24 -17.75 8.12 3.00
CA GLY A 24 -18.44 8.35 1.74
C GLY A 24 -18.59 9.83 1.45
N THR A 25 -17.82 10.30 0.48
CA THR A 25 -18.10 11.46 -0.34
C THR A 25 -17.57 11.08 -1.70
N GLU A 26 -18.48 11.03 -2.68
CA GLU A 26 -18.22 10.99 -4.12
C GLU A 26 -16.95 11.79 -4.49
N SER A 27 -15.79 11.15 -4.43
CA SER A 27 -14.58 11.69 -5.02
C SER A 27 -14.57 11.15 -6.43
N SER A 28 -14.42 12.03 -7.42
CA SER A 28 -14.32 11.68 -8.85
C SER A 28 -13.03 10.90 -9.18
N LEU A 29 -12.69 9.91 -8.36
CA LEU A 29 -11.64 8.93 -8.58
C LEU A 29 -12.26 7.75 -9.33
N ASP A 30 -11.50 7.20 -10.26
CA ASP A 30 -11.92 6.03 -11.02
C ASP A 30 -12.33 4.89 -10.08
N PRO A 31 -13.43 4.17 -10.37
CA PRO A 31 -13.91 3.06 -9.52
C PRO A 31 -12.85 1.96 -9.36
N ILE A 32 -11.92 1.87 -10.32
CA ILE A 32 -10.78 0.96 -10.26
C ILE A 32 -9.85 1.30 -9.09
N ILE A 33 -9.56 2.58 -8.86
CA ILE A 33 -8.65 3.00 -7.79
C ILE A 33 -9.28 2.78 -6.41
N ASP A 34 -10.58 3.06 -6.26
CA ASP A 34 -11.29 2.85 -5.00
C ASP A 34 -11.27 1.38 -4.58
N GLU A 35 -11.60 0.48 -5.52
CA GLU A 35 -11.58 -0.97 -5.28
C GLU A 35 -10.16 -1.46 -4.94
N ALA A 36 -9.14 -0.96 -5.64
CA ALA A 36 -7.75 -1.32 -5.35
C ALA A 36 -7.32 -0.92 -3.94
N LEU A 37 -7.74 0.26 -3.48
CA LEU A 37 -7.43 0.75 -2.13
C LEU A 37 -8.12 -0.09 -1.06
N LEU A 38 -9.37 -0.53 -1.29
CA LEU A 38 -10.08 -1.44 -0.40
C LEU A 38 -9.36 -2.80 -0.28
N ILE A 39 -8.87 -3.34 -1.40
CA ILE A 39 -8.09 -4.59 -1.40
C ILE A 39 -6.79 -4.42 -0.62
N LEU A 40 -6.08 -3.30 -0.82
CA LEU A 40 -4.85 -3.03 -0.07
C LEU A 40 -5.09 -2.81 1.43
N ASP A 41 -6.20 -2.17 1.81
CA ASP A 41 -6.59 -2.01 3.21
C ASP A 41 -6.83 -3.37 3.87
N ASP A 42 -7.60 -4.25 3.23
CA ASP A 42 -7.83 -5.61 3.73
C ASP A 42 -6.52 -6.40 3.88
N LEU A 43 -5.61 -6.30 2.91
CA LEU A 43 -4.28 -6.92 2.99
C LEU A 43 -3.44 -6.33 4.13
N ALA A 44 -3.47 -5.02 4.33
CA ALA A 44 -2.76 -4.34 5.41
C ALA A 44 -3.30 -4.78 6.78
N LEU A 45 -4.63 -4.82 6.94
CA LEU A 45 -5.32 -5.27 8.15
C LEU A 45 -4.99 -6.72 8.50
N ARG A 46 -4.82 -7.58 7.50
CA ARG A 46 -4.39 -8.98 7.68
C ARG A 46 -2.89 -9.12 7.95
N GLY A 47 -2.11 -8.04 7.88
CA GLY A 47 -0.65 -8.09 7.99
C GLY A 47 0.01 -8.74 6.77
N GLY A 48 -0.64 -8.69 5.61
CA GLY A 48 -0.13 -9.18 4.33
C GLY A 48 0.91 -8.26 3.70
N ILE A 49 1.00 -6.99 4.12
CA ILE A 49 1.95 -6.00 3.59
C ILE A 49 3.13 -5.83 4.54
N LEU A 50 4.33 -6.19 4.08
CA LEU A 50 5.55 -6.13 4.86
C LEU A 50 6.70 -5.63 4.00
N CYS A 51 7.63 -4.88 4.59
CA CYS A 51 8.89 -4.57 3.93
C CYS A 51 10.01 -5.49 4.41
N GLN A 52 10.91 -5.85 3.51
CA GLN A 52 12.11 -6.65 3.83
C GLN A 52 13.02 -5.98 4.87
N CYS A 53 12.89 -4.67 5.10
CA CYS A 53 13.59 -3.97 6.18
C CYS A 53 13.09 -4.34 7.60
N GLY A 54 12.03 -5.13 7.72
CA GLY A 54 11.44 -5.55 9.00
C GLY A 54 10.41 -4.57 9.57
N HIS A 55 10.11 -3.47 8.87
CA HIS A 55 9.04 -2.54 9.23
C HIS A 55 7.78 -2.80 8.40
N GLY A 56 6.61 -2.66 9.01
CA GLY A 56 5.29 -2.72 8.37
C GLY A 56 4.67 -1.36 8.04
N GLU A 57 5.29 -0.26 8.49
CA GLU A 57 4.79 1.10 8.27
C GLU A 57 5.04 1.56 6.83
N MET A 58 3.99 1.54 6.01
CA MET A 58 3.99 1.97 4.59
C MET A 58 3.01 3.11 4.37
N ASP A 59 3.34 4.04 3.48
CA ASP A 59 2.37 4.95 2.85
C ASP A 59 1.84 4.35 1.57
N VAL A 60 0.63 4.77 1.19
CA VAL A 60 0.05 4.46 -0.12
C VAL A 60 -0.27 5.76 -0.83
N GLU A 61 0.18 5.86 -2.07
CA GLU A 61 -0.05 7.00 -2.94
C GLU A 61 -0.84 6.53 -4.17
N PRO A 62 -2.12 6.95 -4.31
CA PRO A 62 -2.91 6.58 -5.47
C PRO A 62 -2.64 7.46 -6.69
N TYR A 63 -2.48 6.83 -7.84
CA TYR A 63 -2.36 7.43 -9.17
C TYR A 63 -3.44 6.87 -10.09
N PRO A 64 -3.81 7.58 -11.19
CA PRO A 64 -4.87 7.15 -12.09
C PRO A 64 -4.62 5.80 -12.78
N ASP A 65 -3.36 5.39 -12.91
CA ASP A 65 -2.96 4.13 -13.57
C ASP A 65 -2.30 3.12 -12.63
N ARG A 66 -2.03 3.49 -11.37
CA ARG A 66 -1.24 2.69 -10.43
C ARG A 66 -1.37 3.15 -8.97
N LEU A 67 -0.96 2.30 -8.04
CA LEU A 67 -0.77 2.63 -6.63
C LEU A 67 0.70 2.47 -6.24
N GLU A 68 1.25 3.40 -5.48
CA GLU A 68 2.62 3.30 -4.96
C GLU A 68 2.62 3.10 -3.45
N LEU A 69 3.25 2.02 -3.01
CA LEU A 69 3.53 1.73 -1.61
C LEU A 69 4.94 2.20 -1.26
N VAL A 70 5.09 3.00 -0.23
CA VAL A 70 6.38 3.56 0.19
C VAL A 70 6.66 3.22 1.65
N CYS A 71 7.76 2.53 1.94
CA CYS A 71 8.15 2.26 3.31
C CYS A 71 8.70 3.51 3.99
N LYS A 72 8.06 3.94 5.08
CA LYS A 72 8.51 5.08 5.89
C LYS A 72 9.87 4.89 6.56
N SER A 73 10.23 3.64 6.87
CA SER A 73 11.45 3.36 7.63
C SER A 73 12.69 3.40 6.74
N CYS A 74 12.59 2.75 5.58
CA CYS A 74 13.74 2.49 4.74
C CYS A 74 13.68 3.25 3.41
N GLY A 75 12.49 3.63 2.95
CA GLY A 75 12.26 4.28 1.66
C GLY A 75 12.08 3.32 0.49
N GLY A 76 11.90 2.01 0.75
CA GLY A 76 11.54 1.04 -0.28
C GLY A 76 10.22 1.40 -0.95
N ARG A 77 10.11 1.19 -2.26
CA ARG A 77 8.93 1.56 -3.05
C ARG A 77 8.44 0.36 -3.84
N LEU A 78 7.14 0.16 -3.89
CA LEU A 78 6.50 -0.85 -4.73
C LEU A 78 5.35 -0.22 -5.49
N THR A 79 5.37 -0.37 -6.80
CA THR A 79 4.31 0.11 -7.68
C THR A 79 3.40 -1.05 -8.06
N ILE A 80 2.11 -0.87 -7.86
CA ILE A 80 1.06 -1.83 -8.17
C ILE A 80 0.25 -1.23 -9.32
N PRO A 81 0.21 -1.86 -10.51
CA PRO A 81 -0.62 -1.37 -11.60
C PRO A 81 -2.10 -1.47 -11.22
N THR A 82 -2.88 -0.46 -11.58
CA THR A 82 -4.34 -0.40 -11.35
C THR A 82 -4.98 0.36 -12.52
N ALA A 83 -4.64 -0.03 -13.75
CA ALA A 83 -5.13 0.62 -14.95
C ALA A 83 -6.51 0.05 -15.36
N ASP A 84 -6.70 -1.25 -15.15
CA ASP A 84 -7.90 -1.99 -15.58
C ASP A 84 -8.42 -2.96 -14.50
N GLU A 85 -9.64 -3.46 -14.67
CA GLU A 85 -10.24 -4.51 -13.80
C GLU A 85 -9.38 -5.77 -13.69
N LYS A 86 -8.58 -6.06 -14.71
CA LYS A 86 -7.66 -7.19 -14.69
C LYS A 86 -6.59 -7.02 -13.62
N ASP A 87 -6.05 -5.81 -13.47
CA ASP A 87 -5.04 -5.53 -12.46
C ASP A 87 -5.62 -5.69 -11.05
N LEU A 88 -6.88 -5.30 -10.85
CA LEU A 88 -7.61 -5.55 -9.61
C LEU A 88 -7.76 -7.04 -9.32
N ALA A 89 -8.15 -7.82 -10.31
CA ALA A 89 -8.31 -9.26 -10.16
C ALA A 89 -6.98 -9.95 -9.83
N ASP A 90 -5.88 -9.46 -10.40
CA ASP A 90 -4.53 -9.95 -10.08
C ASP A 90 -4.11 -9.51 -8.66
N LEU A 91 -4.37 -8.26 -8.27
CA LEU A 91 -4.12 -7.75 -6.92
C LEU A 91 -4.92 -8.49 -5.84
N ALA A 92 -6.19 -8.79 -6.09
CA ALA A 92 -7.07 -9.53 -5.18
C ALA A 92 -6.62 -10.99 -4.96
N ARG A 93 -5.81 -11.54 -5.87
CA ARG A 93 -5.20 -12.87 -5.72
C ARG A 93 -3.90 -12.82 -4.91
N VAL A 94 -3.34 -11.65 -4.68
CA VAL A 94 -2.13 -11.49 -3.89
C VAL A 94 -2.48 -11.66 -2.42
N GLU A 95 -1.94 -12.70 -1.78
CA GLU A 95 -2.14 -12.90 -0.34
C GLU A 95 -1.15 -12.09 0.52
N ARG A 96 0.01 -11.77 -0.05
CA ARG A 96 1.08 -11.02 0.62
C ARG A 96 1.85 -10.13 -0.34
N ILE A 97 2.09 -8.91 0.09
CA ILE A 97 2.87 -7.90 -0.62
C ILE A 97 4.18 -7.70 0.15
N MET A 98 5.29 -7.95 -0.53
CA MET A 98 6.64 -7.75 0.03
C MET A 98 7.29 -6.56 -0.67
N VAL A 99 7.43 -5.46 0.06
CA VAL A 99 8.17 -4.29 -0.43
C VAL A 99 9.65 -4.55 -0.25
N ASP A 100 10.37 -4.64 -1.37
CA ASP A 100 11.82 -4.66 -1.34
C ASP A 100 12.39 -3.25 -1.45
N GLN A 101 13.47 -3.02 -0.71
CA GLN A 101 14.30 -1.89 -1.05
C GLN A 101 15.14 -2.28 -2.23
N GLN A 102 14.93 -1.64 -3.37
CA GLN A 102 15.99 -1.52 -4.38
C GLN A 102 17.11 -0.69 -3.75
N ARG A 103 17.90 -1.30 -2.86
CA ARG A 103 19.17 -0.79 -2.41
C ARG A 103 20.04 -0.69 -3.67
N LEU A 104 19.98 0.44 -4.36
CA LEU A 104 21.20 0.97 -4.94
C LEU A 104 22.14 1.14 -3.75
N PHE A 105 23.05 0.18 -3.62
CA PHE A 105 24.14 0.20 -2.66
C PHE A 105 24.67 1.62 -2.50
N PRO A 106 24.95 2.09 -1.26
CA PRO A 106 25.67 3.34 -1.11
C PRO A 106 26.98 3.18 -1.89
N LYS A 107 27.20 4.02 -2.90
CA LYS A 107 28.57 4.25 -3.35
C LYS A 107 29.23 4.99 -2.19
N GLU A 108 30.14 4.28 -1.52
CA GLU A 108 31.15 4.83 -0.63
C GLU A 108 31.84 6.06 -1.24
#